data_AF-A0A3M0KYG1-F1
#
_entry.id   AF-A0A3M0KYG1-F1
#
_cell.length_a   1.000
_cell.length_b   1.000
_cell.length_c   1.000
_cell.angle_alpha   90.00
_cell.angle_beta   90.00
_cell.angle_gamma   90.00
#
_symmetry.space_group_name_H-M   'P 1'
#
loop_
_entity.id
_entity.type
_entity.pdbx_description
1 polymer ?
#
loop_
_entity_poly.entity_id
_entity_poly.type
_entity_poly.pdbx_seq_one_letter_code
_entity_poly.pdbx_strand_id
1 'polypeptide(L)'
;MACADWGPLATLAFPVRVGGPGGNQRTYSPVNPKDVQAIVKTITDRGINPAVVSTLIDRVFGGDDMLPFDIKQNCRLIFDGAGMIVFKQEWEDNCAKQPALVTGADHPLYGSSLQRLMGTDPAMITPQAQAEGLRAHEVMTTT
;
A
#
# COMPACT_ATOMS: atom_id res chain seq x y z
N MET A 1 22.90 -8.32 20.52
CA MET A 1 22.14 -8.45 19.26
C MET A 1 20.69 -8.67 19.63
N ALA A 2 19.87 -7.63 19.56
CA ALA A 2 18.44 -7.75 19.79
C ALA A 2 17.82 -8.17 18.46
N CYS A 3 17.29 -9.40 18.39
CA CYS A 3 16.30 -9.74 17.39
C CYS A 3 15.15 -8.75 17.58
N ALA A 4 14.91 -7.88 16.62
CA ALA A 4 13.69 -7.10 16.59
C ALA A 4 12.55 -8.11 16.65
N ASP A 5 11.75 -8.01 17.70
CA ASP A 5 10.58 -8.82 17.93
C ASP A 5 9.56 -8.43 16.85
N TRP A 6 9.57 -9.15 15.73
CA TRP A 6 8.62 -9.00 14.63
C TRP A 6 7.28 -9.63 15.02
N GLY A 7 6.69 -9.12 16.10
CA GLY A 7 5.35 -9.47 16.53
C GLY A 7 4.32 -8.84 15.59
N PRO A 8 3.39 -9.61 14.99
CA PRO A 8 2.37 -9.05 14.11
C PRO A 8 1.35 -8.27 14.93
N LEU A 9 1.48 -6.95 15.00
CA LEU A 9 0.46 -6.04 15.51
C LEU A 9 -0.47 -5.61 14.35
N ALA A 10 -1.31 -6.52 13.88
CA ALA A 10 -2.64 -6.26 13.33
C ALA A 10 -3.14 -7.51 12.58
N THR A 11 -4.35 -7.92 12.92
CA THR A 11 -5.20 -8.81 12.14
C THR A 11 -5.34 -8.24 10.71
N LEU A 12 -4.51 -8.71 9.77
CA LEU A 12 -4.33 -8.18 8.41
C LEU A 12 -5.63 -7.69 7.76
N ALA A 13 -5.84 -6.37 7.69
CA ALA A 13 -6.99 -5.77 7.05
C ALA A 13 -6.50 -4.70 6.07
N PHE A 14 -6.35 -5.05 4.79
CA PHE A 14 -5.75 -4.16 3.80
C PHE A 14 -6.63 -4.00 2.59
N PRO A 15 -7.37 -2.88 2.43
CA PRO A 15 -8.68 -2.84 1.77
C PRO A 15 -9.24 -4.22 1.39
N VAL A 16 -9.24 -5.15 2.35
CA VAL A 16 -9.50 -6.57 2.14
C VAL A 16 -10.20 -7.05 3.39
N ARG A 17 -11.43 -7.52 3.19
CA ARG A 17 -12.18 -8.24 4.21
C ARG A 17 -11.72 -9.69 4.17
N VAL A 18 -11.27 -10.19 5.31
CA VAL A 18 -11.00 -11.61 5.49
C VAL A 18 -12.28 -12.30 5.93
N GLY A 19 -12.73 -13.31 5.20
CA GLY A 19 -14.01 -14.00 5.40
C GLY A 19 -14.00 -15.48 4.97
N GLY A 20 -15.19 -16.08 4.91
CA GLY A 20 -15.41 -17.48 4.53
C GLY A 20 -15.17 -18.50 5.66
N PRO A 21 -15.63 -19.76 5.53
CA PRO A 21 -15.36 -20.81 6.49
C PRO A 21 -13.85 -21.00 6.65
N GLY A 22 -13.30 -20.69 7.84
CA GLY A 22 -11.88 -20.80 8.13
C GLY A 22 -11.03 -19.53 7.90
N GLY A 23 -11.63 -18.38 7.52
CA GLY A 23 -10.92 -17.10 7.48
C GLY A 23 -9.84 -16.98 6.41
N ASN A 24 -9.93 -17.79 5.34
CA ASN A 24 -8.91 -17.82 4.28
C ASN A 24 -9.32 -17.04 3.02
N GLN A 25 -10.60 -16.63 2.90
CA GLN A 25 -11.05 -15.90 1.73
C GLN A 25 -10.75 -14.41 1.91
N ARG A 26 -9.97 -13.85 0.99
CA ARG A 26 -9.66 -12.42 0.95
C ARG A 26 -10.55 -11.76 -0.08
N THR A 27 -11.39 -10.80 0.33
CA THR A 27 -12.26 -10.05 -0.57
C THR A 27 -11.87 -8.59 -0.55
N TYR A 28 -11.50 -8.04 -1.72
CA TYR A 28 -11.20 -6.63 -1.88
C TYR A 28 -12.37 -5.74 -1.43
N SER A 29 -12.05 -4.61 -0.81
CA SER A 29 -12.96 -3.61 -0.28
C SER A 29 -12.30 -2.24 -0.42
N PRO A 30 -12.76 -1.38 -1.33
CA PRO A 30 -12.08 -0.12 -1.63
C PRO A 30 -12.04 0.82 -0.43
N VAL A 31 -11.00 1.66 -0.40
CA VAL A 31 -10.91 2.80 0.53
C VAL A 31 -12.16 3.68 0.40
N ASN A 32 -12.69 4.17 1.52
CA ASN A 32 -13.88 5.00 1.52
C ASN A 32 -13.65 6.30 0.72
N PRO A 33 -14.40 6.52 -0.38
CA PRO A 33 -14.15 7.66 -1.26
C PRO A 33 -14.39 9.02 -0.59
N LYS A 34 -15.18 9.08 0.49
CA LYS A 34 -15.37 10.32 1.27
C LYS A 34 -14.09 10.76 1.97
N ASP A 35 -13.29 9.81 2.47
CA ASP A 35 -12.03 10.14 3.14
C ASP A 35 -11.03 10.70 2.12
N VAL A 36 -10.94 10.10 0.92
CA VAL A 36 -10.10 10.61 -0.19
C VAL A 36 -10.55 12.02 -0.63
N GLN A 37 -11.85 12.25 -0.79
CA GLN A 37 -12.39 13.57 -1.17
C GLN A 37 -12.07 14.66 -0.13
N ALA A 38 -12.05 14.31 1.17
CA ALA A 38 -11.68 15.27 2.22
C ALA A 38 -10.22 15.73 2.08
N ILE A 39 -9.32 14.84 1.64
CA ILE A 39 -7.92 15.21 1.33
C ILE A 39 -7.87 16.19 0.15
N VAL A 40 -8.48 15.81 -0.97
CA VAL A 40 -8.48 16.61 -2.20
C VAL A 40 -9.01 18.02 -1.95
N LYS A 41 -10.13 18.12 -1.24
CA LYS A 41 -10.73 19.40 -0.85
C LYS A 41 -9.78 20.23 0.00
N THR A 42 -9.10 19.62 0.96
CA THR A 42 -8.18 20.35 1.84
C THR A 42 -6.95 20.87 1.10
N ILE A 43 -6.38 20.07 0.19
CA ILE A 43 -5.26 20.49 -0.67
C ILE A 43 -5.69 21.66 -1.57
N THR A 44 -6.90 21.59 -2.13
CA THR A 44 -7.44 22.63 -3.01
C THR A 44 -7.71 23.93 -2.25
N ASP A 45 -8.30 23.85 -1.06
CA ASP A 45 -8.71 25.02 -0.27
C ASP A 45 -7.52 25.70 0.43
N ARG A 46 -6.49 24.95 0.83
CA ARG A 46 -5.42 25.42 1.73
C ARG A 46 -4.02 25.32 1.15
N GLY A 47 -3.87 24.79 -0.07
CA GLY A 47 -2.58 24.42 -0.63
C GLY A 47 -1.93 23.25 0.10
N ILE A 48 -0.72 22.89 -0.31
CA ILE A 48 0.07 21.83 0.33
C ILE A 48 0.67 22.41 1.63
N ASN A 49 -0.12 22.46 2.70
CA ASN A 49 0.43 22.67 4.04
C ASN A 49 1.00 21.33 4.54
N PRO A 50 2.33 21.21 4.75
CA PRO A 50 2.96 19.93 5.08
C PRO A 50 2.37 19.22 6.30
N ALA A 51 1.98 19.96 7.34
CA ALA A 51 1.44 19.37 8.58
C ALA A 51 0.00 18.84 8.39
N VAL A 52 -0.84 19.58 7.68
CA VAL A 52 -2.24 19.19 7.40
C VAL A 52 -2.29 18.06 6.37
N VAL A 53 -1.44 18.13 5.35
CA VAL A 53 -1.32 17.09 4.33
C VAL A 53 -0.75 15.80 4.92
N SER A 54 0.27 15.86 5.79
CA SER A 54 0.78 14.68 6.49
C SER A 54 -0.32 14.01 7.32
N THR A 55 -1.06 14.76 8.13
CA THR A 55 -2.15 14.21 8.97
C THR A 55 -3.24 13.54 8.13
N LEU A 56 -3.54 14.10 6.95
CA LEU A 56 -4.55 13.56 6.04
C LEU A 56 -4.06 12.32 5.30
N ILE A 57 -2.78 12.31 4.91
CA ILE A 57 -2.12 11.12 4.36
C ILE A 57 -2.09 10.03 5.43
N ASP A 58 -1.66 10.32 6.66
CA ASP A 58 -1.67 9.36 7.77
C ASP A 58 -3.08 8.81 8.05
N ARG A 59 -4.14 9.60 7.80
CA ARG A 59 -5.52 9.12 7.93
C ARG A 59 -5.94 8.14 6.84
N VAL A 60 -5.47 8.30 5.61
CA VAL A 60 -5.83 7.40 4.48
C VAL A 60 -4.85 6.25 4.35
N PHE A 61 -3.60 6.44 4.74
CA PHE A 61 -2.50 5.50 4.53
C PHE A 61 -1.95 4.88 5.83
N GLY A 62 -2.20 5.48 7.00
CA GLY A 62 -1.65 5.03 8.29
C GLY A 62 -2.58 4.17 9.14
N GLY A 63 -3.79 3.88 8.66
CA GLY A 63 -4.77 3.03 9.37
C GLY A 63 -4.62 1.54 9.06
N ASP A 64 -4.35 1.22 7.80
CA ASP A 64 -4.31 -0.13 7.23
C ASP A 64 -3.30 -0.16 6.06
N ASP A 65 -2.51 -1.23 5.93
CA ASP A 65 -1.84 -1.67 4.69
C ASP A 65 -2.69 -1.44 3.44
N MET A 66 -2.16 -0.96 2.31
CA MET A 66 -2.95 -0.86 1.08
C MET A 66 -2.41 -1.74 -0.02
N LEU A 67 -3.33 -2.28 -0.83
CA LEU A 67 -2.92 -2.92 -2.07
C LEU A 67 -2.28 -1.87 -2.98
N PRO A 68 -1.31 -2.26 -3.82
CA PRO A 68 -0.70 -1.37 -4.80
C PRO A 68 -1.73 -0.67 -5.69
N PHE A 69 -2.87 -1.33 -5.97
CA PHE A 69 -4.00 -0.73 -6.67
C PHE A 69 -4.58 0.49 -5.93
N ASP A 70 -4.85 0.39 -4.64
CA ASP A 70 -5.43 1.48 -3.84
C ASP A 70 -4.45 2.63 -3.70
N ILE A 71 -3.18 2.34 -3.48
CA ILE A 71 -2.11 3.35 -3.44
C ILE A 71 -2.11 4.15 -4.76
N LYS A 72 -2.04 3.46 -5.90
CA LYS A 72 -2.08 4.10 -7.23
C LYS A 72 -3.35 4.92 -7.45
N GLN A 73 -4.50 4.39 -7.04
CA GLN A 73 -5.79 5.05 -7.25
C GLN A 73 -5.94 6.29 -6.36
N ASN A 74 -5.60 6.19 -5.08
CA ASN A 74 -5.69 7.29 -4.12
C ASN A 74 -4.72 8.41 -4.49
N CYS A 75 -3.47 8.08 -4.82
CA CYS A 75 -2.48 9.07 -5.22
C CYS A 75 -2.86 9.80 -6.51
N ARG A 76 -3.52 9.14 -7.48
CA ARG A 76 -4.07 9.80 -8.68
C ARG A 76 -5.18 10.80 -8.38
N LEU A 77 -5.92 10.59 -7.28
CA LEU A 77 -6.97 11.52 -6.86
C LEU A 77 -6.39 12.69 -6.06
N ILE A 78 -5.31 12.45 -5.31
CA ILE A 78 -4.68 13.42 -4.41
C ILE A 78 -3.71 14.34 -5.16
N PHE A 79 -2.86 13.78 -6.03
CA PHE A 79 -1.81 14.51 -6.72
C PHE A 79 -2.24 14.94 -8.12
N ASP A 80 -1.75 16.11 -8.54
CA ASP A 80 -1.83 16.53 -9.93
C ASP A 80 -0.82 15.77 -10.81
N GLY A 81 -0.76 16.11 -12.10
CA GLY A 81 0.12 15.41 -13.05
C GLY A 81 1.60 15.44 -12.66
N ALA A 82 2.09 16.56 -12.11
CA ALA A 82 3.48 16.69 -11.69
C ALA A 82 3.77 15.92 -10.39
N GLY A 83 2.89 16.06 -9.39
CA GLY A 83 2.98 15.31 -8.14
C GLY A 83 2.91 13.80 -8.36
N MET A 84 2.11 13.33 -9.31
CA MET A 84 1.99 11.91 -9.61
C MET A 84 3.24 11.33 -10.27
N ILE A 85 4.00 12.12 -11.03
CA ILE A 85 5.30 11.71 -11.60
C ILE A 85 6.31 11.50 -10.47
N VAL A 86 6.45 12.49 -9.58
CA VAL A 86 7.38 12.41 -8.45
C VAL A 86 7.01 11.24 -7.54
N PHE A 87 5.73 11.12 -7.18
CA PHE A 87 5.25 10.02 -6.36
C PHE A 87 5.58 8.66 -6.98
N LYS A 88 5.31 8.47 -8.28
CA LYS A 88 5.57 7.17 -8.93
C LYS A 88 7.06 6.81 -8.88
N GLN A 89 7.94 7.78 -9.11
CA GLN A 89 9.38 7.57 -9.06
C GLN A 89 9.84 7.18 -7.65
N GLU A 90 9.48 7.96 -6.65
CA GLU A 90 9.84 7.69 -5.25
C GLU A 90 9.30 6.34 -4.76
N TRP A 91 8.07 6.01 -5.15
CA TRP A 91 7.45 4.74 -4.77
C TRP A 91 8.14 3.55 -5.44
N GLU A 92 8.48 3.67 -6.72
CA GLU A 92 9.23 2.64 -7.45
C GLU A 92 10.63 2.45 -6.85
N ASP A 93 11.35 3.54 -6.56
CA ASP A 93 12.67 3.51 -5.95
C ASP A 93 12.63 2.87 -4.55
N ASN A 94 11.61 3.18 -3.75
CA ASN A 94 11.43 2.56 -2.44
C ASN A 94 11.10 1.08 -2.55
N CYS A 95 10.21 0.68 -3.47
CA CYS A 95 9.93 -0.74 -3.70
C CYS A 95 11.14 -1.50 -4.25
N ALA A 96 11.97 -0.88 -5.09
CA ALA A 96 13.14 -1.52 -5.71
C ALA A 96 14.27 -1.78 -4.71
N LYS A 97 14.43 -0.93 -3.69
CA LYS A 97 15.42 -1.12 -2.61
C LYS A 97 15.15 -2.39 -1.79
N GLN A 98 13.89 -2.78 -1.65
CA GLN A 98 13.48 -3.79 -0.66
C GLN A 98 13.89 -5.22 -1.08
N PRO A 99 13.66 -5.68 -2.33
CA PRO A 99 14.21 -6.95 -2.81
C PRO A 99 15.74 -7.02 -2.78
N ALA A 100 16.44 -5.89 -2.94
CA ALA A 100 17.91 -5.85 -2.91
C ALA A 100 18.50 -6.12 -1.51
N LEU A 101 17.70 -5.98 -0.46
CA LEU A 101 18.08 -6.26 0.93
C LEU A 101 17.79 -7.71 1.36
N VAL A 102 17.26 -8.54 0.45
CA VAL A 102 16.96 -9.96 0.72
C VAL A 102 18.27 -10.75 0.81
N THR A 103 18.61 -11.21 2.01
CA THR A 103 19.87 -11.92 2.29
C THR A 103 19.75 -13.44 2.36
N GLY A 104 18.52 -13.98 2.40
CA GLY A 104 18.28 -15.42 2.60
C GLY A 104 16.84 -15.85 2.32
N ALA A 105 16.63 -17.17 2.25
CA ALA A 105 15.33 -17.78 1.97
C ALA A 105 14.29 -17.60 3.09
N ASP A 106 14.75 -17.25 4.28
CA ASP A 106 14.00 -16.90 5.47
C ASP A 106 13.52 -15.44 5.48
N HIS A 107 14.04 -14.60 4.59
CA HIS A 107 13.60 -13.22 4.47
C HIS A 107 12.14 -13.14 4.00
N PRO A 108 11.26 -12.31 4.60
CA PRO A 108 9.85 -12.23 4.22
C PRO A 108 9.68 -12.00 2.71
N LEU A 109 10.39 -11.02 2.16
CA LEU A 109 10.37 -10.70 0.72
C LEU A 109 11.09 -11.71 -0.19
N TYR A 110 11.61 -12.84 0.31
CA TYR A 110 12.23 -13.84 -0.54
C TYR A 110 11.26 -14.31 -1.63
N GLY A 111 11.75 -14.39 -2.87
CA GLY A 111 10.97 -14.69 -4.06
C GLY A 111 9.97 -13.61 -4.51
N SER A 112 9.93 -12.44 -3.84
CA SER A 112 9.17 -11.29 -4.32
C SER A 112 9.87 -10.61 -5.50
N SER A 113 9.10 -9.90 -6.31
CA SER A 113 9.61 -9.09 -7.43
C SER A 113 9.07 -7.67 -7.32
N LEU A 114 9.78 -6.72 -7.95
CA LEU A 114 9.30 -5.34 -8.04
C LEU A 114 7.90 -5.27 -8.67
N GLN A 115 7.61 -6.13 -9.65
CA GLN A 115 6.31 -6.19 -10.30
C GLN A 115 5.19 -6.59 -9.34
N ARG A 116 5.46 -7.52 -8.42
CA ARG A 116 4.50 -7.89 -7.37
C ARG A 116 4.27 -6.74 -6.41
N LEU A 117 5.34 -6.13 -5.90
CA LEU A 117 5.28 -4.98 -4.99
C LEU A 117 4.53 -3.80 -5.62
N MET A 118 4.77 -3.52 -6.90
CA MET A 118 4.10 -2.43 -7.62
C MET A 118 2.71 -2.82 -8.14
N GLY A 119 2.25 -4.07 -7.93
CA GLY A 119 1.00 -4.60 -8.50
C GLY A 119 0.92 -4.43 -10.01
N THR A 120 2.03 -4.66 -10.71
CA THR A 120 2.17 -4.68 -12.18
C THR A 120 2.46 -6.08 -12.72
N ASP A 121 2.54 -7.08 -11.85
CA ASP A 121 2.60 -8.49 -12.23
C ASP A 121 1.37 -8.87 -13.08
N PRO A 122 1.53 -9.52 -14.25
CA PRO A 122 0.42 -9.91 -15.11
C PRO A 122 -0.65 -10.77 -14.42
N ALA A 123 -0.27 -11.53 -13.39
CA ALA A 123 -1.20 -12.34 -12.60
C ALA A 123 -2.03 -11.50 -11.60
N MET A 124 -1.71 -10.22 -11.40
CA MET A 124 -2.26 -9.36 -10.34
C MET A 124 -2.74 -7.99 -10.86
N ILE A 125 -3.27 -7.97 -12.07
CA ILE A 125 -3.77 -6.73 -12.72
C ILE A 125 -5.01 -6.17 -12.00
N THR A 126 -5.84 -7.04 -11.40
CA THR A 126 -7.07 -6.63 -10.70
C THR A 126 -6.83 -6.46 -9.19
N PRO A 127 -7.56 -5.58 -8.50
CA PRO A 127 -7.44 -5.43 -7.04
C PRO A 127 -7.77 -6.73 -6.30
N GLN A 128 -8.72 -7.53 -6.79
CA GLN A 128 -9.03 -8.84 -6.20
C GLN A 128 -7.87 -9.84 -6.38
N ALA A 129 -7.21 -9.86 -7.54
CA ALA A 129 -6.04 -10.70 -7.75
C ALA A 129 -4.83 -10.25 -6.89
N GLN A 130 -4.70 -8.96 -6.61
CA GLN A 130 -3.72 -8.46 -5.63
C GLN A 130 -4.06 -8.90 -4.21
N ALA A 131 -5.33 -8.80 -3.80
CA ALA A 131 -5.79 -9.25 -2.49
C ALA A 131 -5.49 -10.73 -2.23
N GLU A 132 -5.74 -11.58 -3.23
CA GLU A 132 -5.49 -13.02 -3.17
C GLU A 132 -4.00 -13.38 -3.31
N GLY A 133 -3.29 -12.65 -4.17
CA GLY A 133 -1.95 -13.00 -4.61
C GLY A 133 -0.80 -12.40 -3.79
N LEU A 134 -1.01 -11.25 -3.15
CA LEU A 134 0.04 -10.59 -2.36
C LEU A 134 0.13 -11.18 -0.96
N ARG A 135 1.36 -11.40 -0.51
CA ARG A 135 1.66 -11.80 0.86
C ARG A 135 1.63 -10.56 1.76
N ALA A 136 1.32 -10.74 3.04
CA ALA A 136 1.17 -9.63 3.99
C ALA A 136 2.38 -8.69 4.00
N HIS A 137 3.58 -9.25 4.05
CA HIS A 137 4.81 -8.48 4.05
C HIS A 137 5.10 -7.79 2.71
N GLU A 138 4.57 -8.28 1.59
CA GLU A 138 4.64 -7.58 0.30
C GLU A 138 3.77 -6.32 0.34
N VAL A 139 2.61 -6.38 0.99
CA VAL A 139 1.71 -5.22 1.17
C VAL A 139 2.32 -4.18 2.11
N MET A 140 2.83 -4.61 3.26
CA MET A 140 3.51 -3.75 4.25
C MET A 140 4.72 -3.02 3.67
N THR A 141 5.39 -3.63 2.69
CA THR A 141 6.56 -3.01 2.04
C THR A 141 6.18 -1.87 1.11
N THR A 142 4.93 -1.85 0.65
CA THR A 142 4.47 -0.95 -0.41
C THR A 142 3.71 0.27 0.10
N THR A 143 3.28 0.26 1.37
CA THR A 143 2.52 1.34 2.03
C THR A 143 3.44 2.20 2.88
#